data_AF-A0A957KGM8-F1
#
_entry.id   AF-A0A957KGM8-F1
#
_cell.length_a   1.000
_cell.length_b   1.000
_cell.length_c   1.000
_cell.angle_alpha   90.00
_cell.angle_beta   90.00
_cell.angle_gamma   90.00
#
_symmetry.space_group_name_H-M   'P 1'
#
loop_
_entity.id
_entity.type
_entity.pdbx_description
1 polymer ?
#
loop_
_entity_poly.entity_id
_entity_poly.type
_entity_poly.pdbx_seq_one_letter_code
_entity_poly.pdbx_strand_id
1 'polypeptide(L)' 'MPKSVDVILTGFVVTMDEGFALYPAGAVAITGNSIIAVGPAEQITTEYEAAERHDYPNKVIMPGLVNAHTHV' A
#
# COMPACT_ATOMS: atom_id res chain seq x y z
N MET A 1 -7.71 14.22 13.95
CA MET A 1 -6.35 14.51 13.46
C MET A 1 -5.85 13.26 12.76
N PRO A 2 -5.25 13.36 11.56
CA PRO A 2 -4.70 12.20 10.88
C PRO A 2 -3.60 11.55 11.72
N LYS A 3 -3.48 10.22 11.65
CA LYS A 3 -2.45 9.45 12.35
C LYS A 3 -1.13 9.55 11.58
N SER A 4 -0.02 9.75 12.28
CA SER A 4 1.30 9.79 11.63
C SER A 4 1.77 8.41 11.18
N VAL A 5 2.35 8.35 9.99
CA VAL A 5 3.00 7.16 9.42
C VAL A 5 4.31 7.56 8.74
N ASP A 6 5.14 6.58 8.40
CA ASP A 6 6.43 6.87 7.76
C ASP A 6 6.25 7.12 6.27
N VAL A 7 5.52 6.23 5.58
CA VAL A 7 5.38 6.27 4.12
C VAL A 7 3.92 6.04 3.71
N ILE A 8 3.45 6.81 2.74
CA ILE A 8 2.26 6.50 1.94
C ILE A 8 2.65 6.32 0.48
N LEU A 9 2.24 5.18 -0.10
CA LEU A 9 2.36 4.89 -1.54
C LEU A 9 0.98 4.98 -2.18
N THR A 10 0.84 5.68 -3.30
CA THR A 10 -0.42 5.76 -4.09
C THR A 10 -0.25 5.17 -5.48
N GLY A 11 -1.29 4.51 -6.00
CA GLY A 11 -1.27 3.87 -7.32
C GLY A 11 -2.36 2.82 -7.47
N PHE A 12 -2.26 1.94 -8.47
CA PHE A 12 -3.14 0.77 -8.52
C PHE A 12 -2.65 -0.28 -7.52
N VAL A 13 -3.34 -0.40 -6.38
CA VAL A 13 -3.00 -1.39 -5.36
C VAL A 13 -3.75 -2.69 -5.62
N VAL A 14 -2.98 -3.77 -5.74
CA VAL A 14 -3.47 -5.14 -5.79
C VAL A 14 -3.17 -5.77 -4.44
N THR A 15 -4.18 -6.30 -3.75
CA THR A 15 -3.97 -7.10 -2.54
C THR A 15 -4.10 -8.58 -2.88
N MET A 16 -3.54 -9.40 -1.99
CA MET A 16 -3.75 -10.85 -1.97
C MET A 16 -4.38 -11.22 -0.62
N ASP A 17 -5.30 -10.37 -0.13
CA ASP A 17 -6.14 -10.68 1.02
C ASP A 17 -7.18 -11.77 0.65
N GLU A 18 -7.99 -12.19 1.61
CA GLU A 18 -8.99 -13.25 1.39
C GLU A 18 -9.98 -12.92 0.24
N GLY A 19 -10.19 -11.64 -0.05
CA GLY A 19 -11.11 -11.17 -1.08
C GLY A 19 -10.44 -10.80 -2.41
N PHE A 20 -9.12 -10.89 -2.51
CA PHE A 20 -8.34 -10.39 -3.66
C PHE A 20 -8.70 -8.93 -4.00
N ALA A 21 -8.78 -8.06 -2.99
CA ALA A 21 -9.20 -6.68 -3.20
C ALA A 21 -8.30 -5.93 -4.19
N LEU A 22 -8.93 -5.13 -5.05
CA LEU A 22 -8.28 -4.30 -6.05
C LEU A 22 -8.69 -2.84 -5.84
N TYR A 23 -7.71 -1.95 -5.73
CA TYR A 23 -7.92 -0.51 -5.58
C TYR A 23 -7.26 0.24 -6.75
N PRO A 24 -7.96 0.49 -7.86
CA PRO A 24 -7.42 1.22 -9.02
C PRO A 24 -6.86 2.61 -8.66
N ALA A 25 -7.47 3.28 -7.68
CA ALA A 25 -6.97 4.49 -7.04
C ALA A 25 -6.74 4.20 -5.56
N GLY A 26 -5.73 3.37 -5.28
CA GLY A 26 -5.43 2.83 -3.96
C GLY A 26 -4.24 3.48 -3.29
N ALA A 27 -4.10 3.21 -2.00
CA ALA A 27 -2.93 3.56 -1.22
C ALA A 27 -2.55 2.50 -0.19
N VAL A 28 -1.27 2.51 0.18
CA VAL A 28 -0.69 1.68 1.25
C VAL A 28 0.01 2.62 2.23
N ALA A 29 -0.35 2.57 3.51
CA ALA A 29 0.29 3.30 4.59
C ALA A 29 1.18 2.36 5.42
N ILE A 30 2.42 2.79 5.69
CA ILE A 30 3.50 1.95 6.24
C ILE A 30 4.11 2.64 7.46
N THR A 31 4.39 1.87 8.50
CA THR A 31 5.18 2.31 9.66
C THR A 31 6.20 1.24 10.03
N GLY A 32 7.47 1.62 10.10
CA GLY A 32 8.60 0.73 10.26
C GLY A 32 8.62 -0.36 9.18
N ASN A 33 8.44 -1.61 9.62
CA ASN A 33 8.45 -2.79 8.76
C ASN A 33 7.04 -3.35 8.47
N SER A 34 5.99 -2.61 8.79
CA SER A 34 4.62 -3.11 8.78
C SER A 34 3.69 -2.21 7.95
N ILE A 35 2.78 -2.86 7.22
CA ILE A 35 1.66 -2.18 6.56
C ILE A 35 0.57 -1.96 7.61
N ILE A 36 0.19 -0.71 7.85
CA ILE A 36 -0.80 -0.37 8.89
C ILE A 36 -2.20 -0.12 8.32
N ALA A 37 -2.30 0.17 7.03
CA ALA A 37 -3.57 0.32 6.32
C ALA A 37 -3.38 0.19 4.80
N VAL A 38 -4.40 -0.35 4.13
CA VAL A 38 -4.52 -0.44 2.67
C VAL A 38 -5.96 -0.13 2.30
N GLY A 39 -6.18 0.61 1.22
CA GLY A 39 -7.52 0.94 0.77
C GLY A 39 -7.57 1.99 -0.33
N PRO A 40 -8.74 2.60 -0.56
CA PRO A 40 -8.87 3.75 -1.46
C PRO A 40 -7.94 4.89 -1.03
N ALA A 41 -7.25 5.52 -2.00
CA ALA A 41 -6.25 6.54 -1.71
C ALA A 41 -6.83 7.71 -0.90
N GLU A 42 -8.02 8.19 -1.27
CA GLU A 42 -8.71 9.29 -0.57
C GLU A 42 -8.92 8.99 0.91
N GLN A 43 -9.37 7.77 1.24
CA GLN A 43 -9.58 7.35 2.63
C GLN A 43 -8.25 7.33 3.39
N ILE A 44 -7.21 6.71 2.83
CA ILE A 44 -5.91 6.61 3.46
C ILE A 44 -5.29 8.00 3.69
N THR A 45 -5.36 8.89 2.70
CA THR A 45 -4.80 10.26 2.83
C THR A 45 -5.60 11.16 3.76
N THR A 46 -6.85 10.80 4.07
CA THR A 46 -7.67 11.50 5.07
C THR A 46 -7.36 11.01 6.49
N GLU A 47 -7.15 9.70 6.65
CA GLU A 47 -6.92 9.07 7.94
C GLU A 47 -5.45 9.18 8.41
N TYR A 48 -4.50 9.30 7.48
CA TYR A 48 -3.06 9.22 7.75
C TYR A 48 -2.26 10.38 7.12
N GLU A 49 -1.24 10.83 7.85
CA GLU A 49 -0.25 11.82 7.41
C GLU A 49 1.13 11.16 7.39
N ALA A 50 1.81 11.17 6.24
CA ALA A 50 3.10 10.49 6.08
C ALA A 50 4.28 11.46 6.06
N ALA A 51 5.42 11.04 6.61
CA ALA A 51 6.68 11.74 6.43
C ALA A 51 7.13 11.75 4.96
N GLU A 52 6.92 10.64 4.25
CA GLU A 52 7.23 10.47 2.83
C GLU A 52 6.00 10.04 2.03
N ARG A 53 5.81 10.64 0.86
CA ARG A 53 4.74 10.29 -0.08
C ARG A 53 5.32 9.95 -1.44
N HIS A 54 4.93 8.81 -1.99
CA HIS A 54 5.30 8.40 -3.34
C HIS A 54 4.06 8.10 -4.17
N ASP A 55 3.95 8.76 -5.32
CA ASP A 55 2.81 8.59 -6.23
C ASP A 55 3.21 7.86 -7.51
N TYR A 56 2.42 6.83 -7.84
CA TYR A 56 2.65 5.92 -8.96
C TYR A 56 1.37 5.73 -9.81
N PRO A 57 0.88 6.78 -10.49
CA PRO A 57 -0.44 6.80 -11.12
C PRO A 57 -0.64 5.78 -12.25
N ASN A 58 0.43 5.26 -12.84
CA ASN A 58 0.39 4.28 -13.93
C ASN A 58 1.20 3.02 -13.60
N LYS A 59 1.35 2.68 -12.32
CA LYS A 59 2.04 1.47 -11.88
C LYS A 59 1.17 0.67 -10.92
N VAL A 60 1.49 -0.61 -10.83
CA VAL A 60 0.91 -1.53 -9.86
C VAL A 60 1.76 -1.56 -8.61
N ILE A 61 1.11 -1.43 -7.46
CA ILE A 61 1.65 -1.74 -6.14
C ILE A 61 1.09 -3.12 -5.77
N MET A 62 1.96 -4.09 -5.54
CA MET A 62 1.58 -5.47 -5.24
C MET A 62 2.44 -6.04 -4.12
N PRO A 63 2.01 -7.13 -3.46
CA PRO A 63 2.85 -7.82 -2.50
C PRO A 63 4.16 -8.28 -3.14
N GLY A 64 5.22 -8.30 -2.34
CA GLY A 64 6.45 -8.97 -2.74
C GLY A 64 6.16 -10.44 -3.07
N LEU A 65 6.78 -10.95 -4.14
CA LEU A 65 6.58 -12.34 -4.53
C LEU A 65 7.23 -13.28 -3.52
N VAL A 66 6.51 -14.33 -3.14
CA VAL A 66 7.02 -15.43 -2.31
C VAL A 66 7.42 -16.57 -3.23
N ASN A 67 8.72 -16.80 -3.38
CA ASN A 67 9.24 -17.96 -4.11
C ASN A 67 9.42 -19.14 -3.15
N ALA A 68 8.48 -20.08 -3.18
CA ALA A 68 8.47 -21.24 -2.27
C ALA A 68 9.38 -22.39 -2.72
N HIS A 69 9.92 -22.37 -3.94
CA HIS A 69 10.71 -23.47 -4.47
C HIS A 69 11.72 -22.99 -5.52
N THR A 70 13.00 -23.19 -5.26
CA THR A 70 14.08 -22.88 -6.20
C THR A 70 15.27 -23.81 -5.99
N HIS A 71 16.10 -23.92 -7.01
CA HIS A 71 17.44 -24.50 -6.94
C HIS A 71 18.42 -23.40 -7.36
N VAL A 72 18.91 -22.64 -6.38
CA VAL A 72 19.85 -21.52 -6.59
C VAL A 72 21.29 -21.99 -6.76
#